data_AF-A0A7C5WVF6-F1
#
_entry.id   AF-A0A7C5WVF6-F1
#
_cell.length_a   1.000
_cell.length_b   1.000
_cell.length_c   1.000
_cell.angle_alpha   90.00
_cell.angle_beta   90.00
_cell.angle_gamma   90.00
#
_symmetry.space_group_name_H-M   'P 1'
#
loop_
_entity.id
_entity.type
_entity.pdbx_description
1 polymer ?
#
loop_
_entity_poly.entity_id
_entity_poly.type
_entity_poly.pdbx_seq_one_letter_code
_entity_poly.pdbx_strand_id
1 'polypeptide(L)' 'MAKIIGIDLGTTNSCVAVMDGDSAKVIENSEGDRTTPSIVAFTDDEVVVGQPA' A
#
# COMPACT_ATOMS: atom_id res chain seq x y z
N MET A 1 2.05 -20.90 -5.98
CA MET A 1 3.08 -19.96 -5.47
C MET A 1 2.45 -18.59 -5.37
N ALA A 2 2.68 -17.85 -4.29
CA ALA A 2 2.26 -16.45 -4.20
C ALA A 2 3.10 -15.58 -5.15
N LYS A 3 2.53 -14.47 -5.64
CA LYS A 3 3.30 -13.49 -6.42
C LYS A 3 4.27 -12.75 -5.50
N ILE A 4 5.50 -12.51 -5.97
CA ILE A 4 6.44 -11.60 -5.29
C ILE A 4 6.02 -10.17 -5.60
N ILE A 5 6.04 -9.31 -4.59
CA ILE A 5 5.71 -7.88 -4.70
C ILE A 5 6.91 -7.02 -4.34
N GLY A 6 7.01 -5.87 -4.99
CA GLY A 6 7.89 -4.78 -4.58
C GLY A 6 7.14 -3.85 -3.63
N ILE A 7 7.79 -3.47 -2.55
CA ILE A 7 7.25 -2.54 -1.55
C ILE A 7 8.24 -1.40 -1.39
N ASP A 8 7.76 -0.19 -1.61
CA ASP A 8 8.44 1.05 -1.23
C ASP A 8 7.80 1.56 0.06
N LEU A 9 8.56 1.52 1.16
CA LEU A 9 8.17 1.98 2.49
C LEU A 9 8.71 3.40 2.72
N GLY A 10 8.12 4.36 2.02
CA GLY A 10 8.45 5.77 2.16
C GLY A 10 7.92 6.36 3.47
N THR A 11 8.56 7.43 3.96
CA THR A 11 8.18 8.08 5.22
C THR A 11 6.78 8.72 5.16
N THR A 12 6.40 9.33 4.03
CA THR A 12 5.11 10.01 3.88
C THR A 12 4.07 9.11 3.24
N ASN A 13 4.45 8.37 2.20
CA ASN A 13 3.59 7.46 1.47
C ASN A 13 4.35 6.18 1.15
N SER A 14 3.62 5.08 1.06
CA SER A 14 4.10 3.79 0.60
C SER A 14 3.46 3.42 -0.73
N CYS A 15 4.16 2.63 -1.52
CA CYS A 15 3.70 2.15 -2.83
C CYS A 15 3.97 0.65 -2.95
N VAL A 16 3.06 -0.08 -3.59
CA VAL A 16 3.20 -1.53 -3.81
C VAL A 16 3.06 -1.83 -5.30
N ALA A 17 3.97 -2.64 -5.82
CA ALA A 17 3.94 -3.11 -7.20
C ALA A 17 4.06 -4.63 -7.27
N VAL A 18 3.51 -5.21 -8.34
CA VAL A 18 3.66 -6.62 -8.67
C VAL A 18 4.23 -6.76 -10.07
N MET A 19 5.06 -7.78 -10.28
CA MET A 19 5.48 -8.16 -11.62
C MET A 19 4.33 -8.92 -12.31
N ASP A 20 3.88 -8.39 -13.43
CA ASP A 20 2.91 -9.02 -14.33
C ASP A 20 3.59 -9.31 -15.67
N GLY A 21 4.03 -10.56 -15.85
CA GLY A 21 4.97 -10.94 -16.90
C GLY A 21 6.29 -10.18 -16.76
N ASP A 22 6.70 -9.52 -17.83
CA ASP A 22 7.93 -8.72 -17.89
C ASP A 22 7.72 -7.25 -17.50
N SER A 23 6.53 -6.88 -17.04
CA SER A 23 6.16 -5.50 -16.70
C SER A 23 5.81 -5.34 -15.22
N ALA A 24 6.22 -4.22 -14.62
CA ALA A 24 5.81 -3.86 -13.27
C ALA A 24 4.48 -3.11 -13.31
N LYS A 25 3.52 -3.53 -12.48
CA LYS A 25 2.24 -2.85 -12.30
C LYS A 25 2.09 -2.39 -10.86
N VAL A 26 1.81 -1.10 -10.66
CA VAL A 26 1.47 -0.53 -9.34
C VAL A 26 0.05 -0.92 -8.96
N ILE A 27 -0.14 -1.33 -7.72
CA ILE A 27 -1.40 -1.79 -7.17
C ILE A 27 -2.16 -0.59 -6.60
N GLU A 28 -3.45 -0.48 -6.92
CA GLU A 28 -4.35 0.51 -6.32
C GLU A 28 -4.77 0.04 -4.92
N ASN A 29 -4.82 0.97 -3.97
CA ASN A 29 -5.33 0.73 -2.62
C ASN A 29 -6.87 0.72 -2.61
N SER A 30 -7.47 0.55 -1.43
CA SER A 30 -8.93 0.52 -1.27
C SER A 30 -9.63 1.80 -1.72
N GLU A 31 -8.92 2.92 -1.75
CA GLU A 31 -9.43 4.24 -2.14
C GLU A 31 -9.26 4.53 -3.64
N GLY A 32 -8.63 3.61 -4.38
CA GLY A 32 -8.33 3.76 -5.81
C GLY A 32 -7.02 4.51 -6.11
N ASP A 33 -6.28 4.91 -5.08
CA ASP A 33 -4.99 5.58 -5.21
C ASP A 33 -3.84 4.57 -5.33
N ARG A 34 -2.76 4.97 -5.99
CA ARG A 34 -1.56 4.13 -6.22
C ARG A 34 -0.50 4.26 -5.14
N THR A 35 -0.71 5.16 -4.19
CA THR A 35 0.15 5.35 -3.02
C THR A 35 -0.75 5.48 -1.80
N THR A 36 -0.30 4.94 -0.68
CA THR A 36 -1.04 4.97 0.59
C THR A 36 -0.23 5.79 1.60
N PRO A 37 -0.85 6.74 2.34
CA PRO A 37 -0.16 7.43 3.43
C PRO A 37 0.51 6.44 4.41
N SER A 38 1.76 6.70 4.78
CA SER A 38 2.52 5.88 5.73
C SER A 38 2.16 6.25 7.17
N ILE A 39 0.86 6.18 7.48
CA ILE A 39 0.27 6.61 8.74
C ILE A 39 -0.51 5.44 9.33
N VAL A 40 -0.36 5.26 10.63
CA VAL A 40 -1.09 4.29 11.43
C VAL A 40 -1.74 5.05 12.59
N ALA A 41 -3.06 4.96 12.71
CA ALA A 41 -3.77 5.49 13.87
C ALA A 41 -4.40 4.35 14.67
N PHE A 42 -4.35 4.48 15.98
CA PHE A 42 -4.93 3.54 16.92
C PHE A 42 -6.18 4.19 17.50
N THR A 43 -7.34 3.59 17.26
CA THR A 43 -8.60 4.00 17.86
C THR A 43 -8.95 3.06 19.01
N ASP A 44 -10.06 3.32 19.70
CA ASP A 44 -10.52 2.45 20.79
C ASP A 44 -10.96 1.06 20.28
N ASP A 45 -11.39 0.96 19.02
CA ASP A 45 -11.99 -0.25 18.45
C ASP A 45 -11.08 -0.96 17.43
N GLU A 46 -10.22 -0.23 16.71
CA GLU A 46 -9.41 -0.79 15.63
C GLU A 46 -8.11 -0.04 15.33
N VAL A 47 -7.25 -0.65 14.51
CA VAL A 47 -6.07 0.00 13.92
C VAL A 47 -6.41 0.40 12.50
N VAL A 48 -6.41 1.69 12.22
CA VAL A 48 -6.62 2.24 10.88
C VAL A 48 -5.27 2.58 10.24
N VAL A 49 -5.17 2.36 8.93
CA VAL A 49 -3.94 2.58 8.16
C VAL A 49 -4.24 3.32 6.86
N GLY A 50 -3.31 4.13 6.40
CA GLY A 50 -3.45 4.84 5.14
C GLY A 50 -4.34 6.07 5.26
N GLN A 51 -5.22 6.29 4.28
CA GLN A 51 -6.05 7.49 4.21
C GLN A 51 -7.16 7.59 5.28
N PRO A 52 -7.71 6.47 5.80
CA PRO A 52 -8.60 6.49 6.96
C PRO A 52 -7.90 6.77 8.31
N ALA A 53 -6.56 6.74 8.36
CA ALA A 53 -5.77 6.99 9.56
C ALA A 53 -5.49 8.48 9.76
#